data_AF-A0A1I7VRL9-F1
#
_entry.id   AF-A0A1I7VRL9-F1
#
_cell.length_a   1.000
_cell.length_b   1.000
_cell.length_c   1.000
_cell.angle_alpha   90.00
_cell.angle_beta   90.00
_cell.angle_gamma   90.00
#
_symmetry.space_group_name_H-M   'P 1'
#
loop_
_entity.id
_entity.type
_entity.pdbx_description
1 polymer ?
#
loop_
_entity_poly.entity_id
_entity_poly.type
_entity_poly.pdbx_seq_one_letter_code
_entity_poly.pdbx_strand_id
1 'polypeptide(L)'
;MALALPLIISLLMVQTTNSQADQCDCDNDYNSPFCDGIENKEKECFVDGNKEKLSAKGTHCAKSCETCCKLPRFQCNDRGVRLDCDKIKTSGLCKTKNGVLLSLFSAECPKTCGLCGQECIDSNTVICRILKSNCENEESKRLCPKTCNVCRPINICFDMTEKCSSLKNNCNDPKLKPLMQLSCNETCGFCHTESSTVKPNWIDHQCVDADSRCAIWAANGFCTNSFYKSLVKNCPKSCRLC
;
A
#
# COMPACT_ATOMS: atom_id res chain seq x y z
N MET A 1 -56.58 10.23 -24.54
CA MET A 1 -55.70 10.36 -23.36
C MET A 1 -55.01 9.03 -23.14
N ALA A 2 -53.72 9.09 -22.84
CA ALA A 2 -52.69 8.08 -23.08
C ALA A 2 -52.90 6.71 -22.39
N LEU A 3 -52.68 5.64 -23.16
CA LEU A 3 -52.31 4.30 -22.71
C LEU A 3 -50.82 4.12 -23.04
N ALA A 4 -49.93 4.34 -22.07
CA ALA A 4 -48.51 4.02 -22.19
C ALA A 4 -47.82 3.95 -20.81
N LEU A 5 -48.15 2.93 -20.02
CA LEU A 5 -47.36 2.55 -18.84
C LEU A 5 -47.27 1.01 -18.77
N PRO A 6 -46.31 0.39 -19.48
CA PRO A 6 -45.49 -0.59 -18.78
C PRO A 6 -44.00 -0.62 -19.18
N LEU A 7 -43.51 0.29 -20.03
CA LEU A 7 -42.12 0.24 -20.54
C LEU A 7 -41.06 0.86 -19.61
N ILE A 8 -41.45 1.59 -18.57
CA ILE A 8 -40.50 2.34 -17.72
C ILE A 8 -39.88 1.46 -16.62
N ILE A 9 -40.57 0.38 -16.20
CA ILE A 9 -40.10 -0.47 -15.10
C ILE A 9 -38.89 -1.33 -15.55
N SER A 10 -38.80 -1.67 -16.84
CA SER A 10 -37.67 -2.45 -17.38
C SER A 10 -36.37 -1.64 -17.49
N LEU A 11 -36.42 -0.30 -17.50
CA LEU A 11 -35.22 0.54 -17.55
C LEU A 11 -34.59 0.79 -16.16
N LEU A 12 -35.34 0.63 -15.07
CA LEU A 12 -34.85 0.88 -13.71
C LEU A 12 -34.00 -0.27 -13.14
N MET A 13 -34.06 -1.46 -13.74
CA MET A 13 -33.26 -2.63 -13.29
C MET A 13 -31.86 -2.70 -13.92
N VAL A 14 -31.51 -1.79 -14.85
CA VAL A 14 -30.22 -1.80 -15.57
C VAL A 14 -29.16 -0.92 -14.89
N GLN A 15 -29.53 -0.07 -13.93
CA GLN A 15 -28.62 0.98 -13.41
C GLN A 15 -27.83 0.63 -12.13
N THR A 16 -28.02 -0.54 -11.52
CA THR A 16 -27.39 -0.84 -10.21
C THR A 16 -26.14 -1.71 -10.25
N THR A 17 -25.70 -2.22 -11.39
CA THR A 17 -24.47 -3.05 -11.46
C THR A 17 -23.20 -2.25 -11.77
N ASN A 18 -23.29 -0.98 -12.19
CA ASN A 18 -22.13 -0.23 -12.66
C ASN A 18 -21.47 0.69 -11.61
N SER A 19 -22.08 0.88 -10.43
CA SER A 19 -21.54 1.79 -9.40
C SER A 19 -20.37 1.20 -8.59
N GLN A 20 -20.19 -0.13 -8.54
CA GLN A 20 -19.11 -0.75 -7.77
C GLN A 20 -17.79 -0.84 -8.52
N ALA A 21 -17.81 -0.90 -9.86
CA ALA A 21 -16.60 -1.00 -10.68
C ALA A 21 -15.75 0.27 -10.65
N ASP A 22 -16.36 1.45 -10.46
CA ASP A 22 -15.66 2.74 -10.43
C ASP A 22 -14.92 3.02 -9.09
N GLN A 23 -15.07 2.14 -8.10
CA GLN A 23 -14.60 2.36 -6.72
C GLN A 23 -13.42 1.48 -6.30
N CYS A 24 -12.99 0.57 -7.16
CA CYS A 24 -11.90 -0.36 -6.91
C CYS A 24 -10.97 -0.38 -8.12
N ASP A 25 -9.68 -0.40 -7.88
CA ASP A 25 -8.68 -0.52 -8.93
C ASP A 25 -8.11 -1.94 -8.92
N CYS A 26 -8.20 -2.61 -10.07
CA CYS A 26 -7.76 -3.98 -10.28
C CYS A 26 -6.79 -4.06 -11.48
N ASP A 27 -6.41 -2.91 -12.06
CA ASP A 27 -5.76 -2.85 -13.38
C ASP A 27 -4.36 -3.43 -13.33
N ASN A 28 -3.60 -3.11 -12.27
CA ASN A 28 -2.25 -3.62 -12.06
C ASN A 28 -2.15 -4.69 -10.97
N ASP A 29 -3.25 -5.36 -10.62
CA ASP A 29 -3.10 -6.63 -9.90
C ASP A 29 -2.37 -7.61 -10.84
N TYR A 30 -1.40 -8.34 -10.28
CA TYR A 30 -0.43 -9.09 -11.07
C TYR A 30 -1.04 -10.36 -11.65
N ASN A 31 -0.61 -10.73 -12.85
CA ASN A 31 -0.90 -12.05 -13.40
C ASN A 31 0.05 -13.05 -12.74
N SER A 32 -0.49 -14.01 -11.99
CA SER A 32 0.28 -15.06 -11.32
C SER A 32 0.00 -16.41 -11.99
N PRO A 33 1.01 -17.22 -12.33
CA PRO A 33 0.82 -18.57 -12.87
C PRO A 33 -0.03 -19.48 -11.96
N PHE A 34 0.00 -19.24 -10.64
CA PHE A 34 -0.84 -19.95 -9.66
C PHE A 34 -2.31 -19.53 -9.69
N CYS A 35 -2.58 -18.38 -10.28
CA CYS A 35 -3.91 -17.81 -10.48
C CYS A 35 -4.42 -18.04 -11.91
N ASP A 36 -3.62 -18.71 -12.75
CA ASP A 36 -4.05 -19.24 -14.05
C ASP A 36 -4.85 -20.54 -13.83
N GLY A 37 -5.80 -20.83 -14.73
CA GLY A 37 -6.60 -22.06 -14.67
C GLY A 37 -7.68 -22.09 -13.58
N ILE A 38 -8.14 -20.95 -13.08
CA ILE A 38 -9.38 -20.89 -12.27
C ILE A 38 -10.56 -21.11 -13.21
N GLU A 39 -11.12 -22.32 -13.20
CA GLU A 39 -12.26 -22.70 -14.05
C GLU A 39 -13.59 -22.41 -13.35
N ASN A 40 -13.67 -22.66 -12.03
CA ASN A 40 -14.89 -22.45 -11.25
C ASN A 40 -14.67 -21.42 -10.14
N LYS A 41 -14.88 -20.14 -10.49
CA LYS A 41 -14.74 -19.02 -9.55
C LYS A 41 -15.63 -19.15 -8.33
N GLU A 42 -16.86 -19.63 -8.46
CA GLU A 42 -17.79 -19.80 -7.32
C GLU A 42 -17.27 -20.78 -6.28
N LYS A 43 -16.70 -21.89 -6.71
CA LYS A 43 -16.18 -22.92 -5.81
C LYS A 43 -14.77 -22.62 -5.31
N GLU A 44 -13.94 -22.01 -6.14
CA GLU A 44 -12.52 -21.82 -5.84
C GLU A 44 -12.24 -20.50 -5.14
N CYS A 45 -12.94 -19.43 -5.50
CA CYS A 45 -12.71 -18.08 -4.98
C CYS A 45 -13.59 -17.75 -3.76
N PHE A 46 -14.61 -18.55 -3.48
CA PHE A 46 -15.54 -18.33 -2.38
C PHE A 46 -15.70 -19.57 -1.51
N VAL A 47 -16.02 -19.38 -0.23
CA VAL A 47 -16.24 -20.49 0.70
C VAL A 47 -17.66 -21.02 0.50
N ASP A 48 -17.77 -22.31 0.17
CA ASP A 48 -19.04 -23.03 0.03
C ASP A 48 -20.04 -22.35 -0.93
N GLY A 49 -19.52 -21.69 -1.98
CA GLY A 49 -20.34 -20.94 -2.95
C GLY A 49 -20.92 -19.62 -2.44
N ASN A 50 -20.59 -19.22 -1.20
CA ASN A 50 -21.05 -17.94 -0.63
C ASN A 50 -20.21 -16.77 -1.16
N LYS A 51 -20.79 -15.98 -2.07
CA LYS A 51 -20.17 -14.79 -2.69
C LYS A 51 -19.80 -13.66 -1.73
N GLU A 52 -20.23 -13.70 -0.48
CA GLU A 52 -19.83 -12.75 0.56
C GLU A 52 -18.53 -13.15 1.26
N LYS A 53 -18.14 -14.42 1.21
CA LYS A 53 -16.98 -14.95 1.93
C LYS A 53 -15.91 -15.45 0.97
N LEU A 54 -14.82 -14.69 0.86
CA LEU A 54 -13.68 -15.04 0.02
C LEU A 54 -12.91 -16.24 0.60
N SER A 55 -12.53 -17.16 -0.28
CA SER A 55 -11.53 -18.19 0.04
C SER A 55 -10.12 -17.58 0.09
N ALA A 56 -9.12 -18.38 0.46
CA ALA A 56 -7.73 -17.99 0.32
C ALA A 56 -7.38 -17.64 -1.14
N LYS A 57 -7.85 -18.44 -2.10
CA LYS A 57 -7.66 -18.19 -3.54
C LYS A 57 -8.42 -16.93 -3.99
N GLY A 58 -9.63 -16.71 -3.50
CA GLY A 58 -10.40 -15.48 -3.75
C GLY A 58 -9.78 -14.21 -3.20
N THR A 59 -9.05 -14.32 -2.09
CA THR A 59 -8.30 -13.18 -1.54
C THR A 59 -6.99 -12.96 -2.28
N HIS A 60 -6.36 -14.04 -2.74
CA HIS A 60 -5.00 -14.04 -3.26
C HIS A 60 -4.92 -13.78 -4.77
N CYS A 61 -5.85 -14.36 -5.53
CA CYS A 61 -5.96 -14.24 -6.98
C CYS A 61 -7.05 -13.24 -7.33
N ALA A 62 -7.01 -12.05 -6.73
CA ALA A 62 -8.13 -11.12 -6.72
C ALA A 62 -8.59 -10.71 -8.12
N LYS A 63 -7.65 -10.49 -9.05
CA LYS A 63 -7.93 -10.27 -10.46
C LYS A 63 -8.59 -11.47 -11.14
N SER A 64 -7.97 -12.64 -11.09
CA SER A 64 -8.49 -13.86 -11.73
C SER A 64 -9.86 -14.28 -11.15
N CYS A 65 -10.07 -14.03 -9.86
CA CYS A 65 -11.31 -14.30 -9.14
C CYS A 65 -12.36 -13.17 -9.26
N GLU A 66 -12.02 -12.01 -9.83
CA GLU A 66 -12.89 -10.81 -9.90
C GLU A 66 -13.36 -10.31 -8.52
N THR A 67 -12.50 -10.42 -7.52
CA THR A 67 -12.80 -10.10 -6.11
C THR A 67 -12.08 -8.86 -5.61
N CYS A 68 -11.33 -8.14 -6.47
CA CYS A 68 -10.63 -6.89 -6.15
C CYS A 68 -11.53 -5.93 -5.35
N CYS A 69 -12.75 -5.70 -5.80
CA CYS A 69 -13.69 -4.76 -5.17
C CYS A 69 -14.23 -5.21 -3.82
N LYS A 70 -14.02 -6.47 -3.42
CA LYS A 70 -14.37 -7.00 -2.09
C LYS A 70 -13.21 -6.86 -1.10
N LEU A 71 -12.05 -6.38 -1.54
CA LEU A 71 -10.83 -6.31 -0.74
C LEU A 71 -10.44 -4.85 -0.49
N PRO A 72 -10.27 -4.43 0.78
CA PRO A 72 -9.98 -3.04 1.12
C PRO A 72 -8.75 -2.46 0.42
N ARG A 73 -7.71 -3.28 0.18
CA ARG A 73 -6.47 -2.82 -0.44
C ARG A 73 -6.65 -2.28 -1.86
N PHE A 74 -7.68 -2.72 -2.59
CA PHE A 74 -7.99 -2.24 -3.94
C PHE A 74 -8.97 -1.05 -3.95
N GLN A 75 -9.55 -0.70 -2.80
CA GLN A 75 -10.48 0.42 -2.65
C GLN A 75 -9.74 1.67 -2.17
N CYS A 76 -8.71 2.09 -2.92
CA CYS A 76 -7.88 3.23 -2.55
C CYS A 76 -8.29 4.51 -3.29
N ASN A 77 -7.87 5.67 -2.78
CA ASN A 77 -8.09 6.97 -3.39
C ASN A 77 -6.76 7.71 -3.55
N ASP A 78 -6.70 8.61 -4.53
CA ASP A 78 -5.57 9.52 -4.69
C ASP A 78 -5.50 10.49 -3.52
N ARG A 79 -4.28 10.84 -3.13
CA ARG A 79 -4.00 11.89 -2.14
C ARG A 79 -3.75 13.23 -2.79
N GLY A 80 -2.95 13.23 -3.86
CA GLY A 80 -2.63 14.43 -4.64
C GLY A 80 -2.00 15.58 -3.84
N VAL A 81 -1.29 15.30 -2.74
CA VAL A 81 -0.70 16.35 -1.89
C VAL A 81 0.55 16.92 -2.55
N ARG A 82 1.37 16.05 -3.14
CA ARG A 82 2.61 16.44 -3.82
C ARG A 82 2.50 16.43 -5.34
N LEU A 83 1.52 15.72 -5.87
CA LEU A 83 1.36 15.47 -7.30
C LEU A 83 -0.04 15.84 -7.77
N ASP A 84 -0.11 16.38 -8.97
CA ASP A 84 -1.35 16.54 -9.72
C ASP A 84 -1.63 15.24 -10.47
N CYS A 85 -2.52 14.41 -9.92
CA CYS A 85 -2.75 13.06 -10.44
C CYS A 85 -3.30 13.07 -11.88
N ASP A 86 -4.11 14.06 -12.26
CA ASP A 86 -4.61 14.19 -13.64
C ASP A 86 -3.48 14.44 -14.65
N LYS A 87 -2.49 15.25 -14.27
CA LYS A 87 -1.27 15.43 -15.08
C LYS A 87 -0.42 14.17 -15.11
N ILE A 88 -0.28 13.48 -13.99
CA ILE A 88 0.49 12.22 -13.94
C ILE A 88 -0.15 11.16 -14.85
N LYS A 89 -1.48 11.06 -14.85
CA LYS A 89 -2.24 10.14 -15.72
C LYS A 89 -1.89 10.31 -17.19
N THR A 90 -1.87 11.56 -17.64
CA THR A 90 -1.65 11.91 -19.06
C THR A 90 -0.18 11.94 -19.46
N SER A 91 0.75 12.04 -18.49
CA SER A 91 2.19 12.07 -18.74
C SER A 91 2.80 10.72 -19.15
N GLY A 92 2.08 9.62 -18.94
CA GLY A 92 2.60 8.26 -19.13
C GLY A 92 3.52 7.75 -18.01
N LEU A 93 3.79 8.58 -17.00
CA LEU A 93 4.70 8.24 -15.89
C LEU A 93 4.20 7.11 -14.99
N CYS A 94 2.89 6.82 -14.96
CA CYS A 94 2.36 5.67 -14.22
C CYS A 94 2.97 4.31 -14.67
N LYS A 95 3.55 4.24 -15.88
CA LYS A 95 4.23 3.05 -16.41
C LYS A 95 5.74 3.02 -16.14
N THR A 96 6.22 3.86 -15.22
CA THR A 96 7.65 3.94 -14.88
C THR A 96 8.19 2.62 -14.36
N LYS A 97 9.41 2.27 -14.78
CA LYS A 97 10.18 1.15 -14.23
C LYS A 97 11.09 1.58 -13.06
N ASN A 98 11.16 2.89 -12.79
CA ASN A 98 11.92 3.41 -11.67
C ASN A 98 11.11 3.18 -10.38
N GLY A 99 11.58 2.26 -9.53
CA GLY A 99 10.88 1.85 -8.31
C GLY A 99 10.62 2.99 -7.31
N VAL A 100 11.43 4.04 -7.36
CA VAL A 100 11.26 5.22 -6.51
C VAL A 100 10.08 6.08 -6.97
N LEU A 101 10.02 6.37 -8.28
CA LEU A 101 8.87 7.07 -8.87
C LEU A 101 7.59 6.26 -8.72
N LEU A 102 7.68 4.94 -8.92
CA LEU A 102 6.56 4.03 -8.69
C LEU A 102 6.06 4.13 -7.24
N SER A 103 6.97 4.14 -6.26
CA SER A 103 6.61 4.29 -4.84
C SER A 103 5.93 5.63 -4.53
N LEU A 104 6.39 6.72 -5.16
CA LEU A 104 5.76 8.04 -5.03
C LEU A 104 4.35 8.04 -5.62
N PHE A 105 4.16 7.44 -6.80
CA PHE A 105 2.84 7.33 -7.43
C PHE A 105 1.91 6.42 -6.65
N SER A 106 2.37 5.30 -6.09
CA SER A 106 1.59 4.45 -5.18
C SER A 106 1.19 5.18 -3.88
N ALA A 107 1.94 6.20 -3.47
CA ALA A 107 1.61 6.97 -2.27
C ALA A 107 0.67 8.16 -2.54
N GLU A 108 0.86 8.85 -3.67
CA GLU A 108 0.17 10.11 -3.98
C GLU A 108 -0.99 9.92 -4.96
N CYS A 109 -0.84 9.07 -5.96
CA CYS A 109 -1.82 8.84 -7.03
C CYS A 109 -2.13 7.35 -7.28
N PRO A 110 -2.35 6.53 -6.23
CA PRO A 110 -2.50 5.10 -6.44
C PRO A 110 -3.75 4.73 -7.23
N LYS A 111 -4.88 5.42 -7.06
CA LYS A 111 -6.08 5.13 -7.86
C LYS A 111 -5.86 5.52 -9.32
N THR A 112 -5.33 6.72 -9.55
CA THR A 112 -5.08 7.23 -10.91
C THR A 112 -4.08 6.38 -11.69
N CYS A 113 -3.02 5.88 -11.04
CA CYS A 113 -2.02 5.06 -11.70
C CYS A 113 -2.31 3.56 -11.68
N GLY A 114 -3.46 3.13 -11.14
CA GLY A 114 -3.80 1.72 -11.05
C GLY A 114 -2.96 0.95 -10.03
N LEU A 115 -2.43 1.62 -9.00
CA LEU A 115 -1.50 1.07 -8.01
C LEU A 115 -2.17 0.76 -6.67
N CYS A 116 -3.51 0.75 -6.59
CA CYS A 116 -4.19 0.18 -5.43
C CYS A 116 -3.81 -1.30 -5.28
N GLY A 117 -3.79 -1.80 -4.05
CA GLY A 117 -3.40 -3.18 -3.76
C GLY A 117 -1.90 -3.42 -3.68
N GLN A 118 -1.06 -2.45 -4.06
CA GLN A 118 0.40 -2.49 -3.86
C GLN A 118 0.79 -2.11 -2.42
N GLU A 119 0.08 -2.65 -1.43
CA GLU A 119 0.50 -2.50 -0.04
C GLU A 119 1.81 -3.24 0.17
N CYS A 120 2.84 -2.48 0.53
CA CYS A 120 4.18 -2.97 0.69
C CYS A 120 4.34 -3.76 1.99
N ILE A 121 3.72 -4.92 2.09
CA ILE A 121 3.62 -5.73 3.31
C ILE A 121 3.92 -7.18 2.97
N ASP A 122 4.71 -7.82 3.83
CA ASP A 122 4.95 -9.27 3.76
C ASP A 122 3.67 -10.02 4.15
N SER A 123 3.30 -11.03 3.36
CA SER A 123 2.05 -11.77 3.53
C SER A 123 2.03 -12.55 4.85
N ASN A 124 3.16 -13.19 5.20
CA ASN A 124 3.32 -13.89 6.46
C ASN A 124 4.79 -13.86 6.90
N THR A 125 5.06 -13.37 8.10
CA THR A 125 6.42 -13.15 8.59
C THR A 125 7.25 -14.43 8.75
N VAL A 126 6.61 -15.57 9.01
CA VAL A 126 7.30 -16.88 9.14
C VAL A 126 7.67 -17.40 7.75
N ILE A 127 6.71 -17.40 6.82
CA ILE A 127 6.98 -17.82 5.43
C ILE A 127 8.05 -16.92 4.82
N CYS A 128 7.98 -15.62 5.04
CA CYS A 128 8.94 -14.68 4.50
C CYS A 128 10.35 -14.82 5.08
N ARG A 129 10.48 -15.25 6.35
CA ARG A 129 11.79 -15.60 6.90
C ARG A 129 12.44 -16.77 6.16
N ILE A 130 11.64 -17.78 5.78
CA ILE A 130 12.11 -18.94 5.02
C ILE A 130 12.47 -18.53 3.59
N LEU A 131 11.64 -17.71 2.95
CA LEU A 131 11.84 -17.26 1.56
C LEU A 131 12.91 -16.17 1.41
N LYS A 132 13.48 -15.65 2.50
CA LYS A 132 14.47 -14.57 2.49
C LYS A 132 15.70 -14.87 1.63
N SER A 133 16.13 -16.13 1.56
CA SER A 133 17.27 -16.54 0.72
C SER A 133 16.90 -16.77 -0.74
N ASN A 134 15.61 -16.75 -1.09
CA ASN A 134 15.09 -17.03 -2.43
C ASN A 134 14.45 -15.79 -3.09
N CYS A 135 14.96 -14.61 -2.78
CA CYS A 135 14.40 -13.35 -3.29
C CYS A 135 14.71 -13.05 -4.76
N GLU A 136 15.38 -13.95 -5.47
CA GLU A 136 15.46 -13.92 -6.94
C GLU A 136 14.18 -14.44 -7.59
N ASN A 137 13.44 -15.30 -6.89
CA ASN A 137 12.17 -15.86 -7.33
C ASN A 137 11.02 -14.84 -7.23
N GLU A 138 10.26 -14.69 -8.31
CA GLU A 138 9.16 -13.72 -8.41
C GLU A 138 8.04 -13.94 -7.37
N GLU A 139 7.78 -15.18 -6.98
CA GLU A 139 6.78 -15.47 -5.95
C GLU A 139 7.26 -15.07 -4.56
N SER A 140 8.56 -15.26 -4.26
CA SER A 140 9.16 -14.80 -3.00
C SER A 140 9.15 -13.28 -2.93
N LYS A 141 9.52 -12.61 -4.03
CA LYS A 141 9.42 -11.14 -4.18
C LYS A 141 8.00 -10.64 -3.95
N ARG A 142 7.00 -11.40 -4.40
CA ARG A 142 5.58 -11.04 -4.31
C ARG A 142 4.98 -11.27 -2.94
N LEU A 143 5.25 -12.43 -2.35
CA LEU A 143 4.68 -12.81 -1.05
C LEU A 143 5.38 -12.04 0.07
N CYS A 144 6.65 -11.70 -0.13
CA CYS A 144 7.53 -11.14 0.87
C CYS A 144 8.27 -9.89 0.37
N PRO A 145 7.53 -8.89 -0.15
CA PRO A 145 8.11 -7.76 -0.85
C PRO A 145 9.00 -6.90 0.07
N LYS A 146 8.70 -6.82 1.38
CA LYS A 146 9.60 -6.17 2.36
C LYS A 146 10.81 -7.04 2.66
N THR A 147 10.63 -8.32 2.96
CA THR A 147 11.75 -9.23 3.27
C THR A 147 12.73 -9.34 2.10
N CYS A 148 12.22 -9.33 0.86
CA CYS A 148 13.02 -9.37 -0.35
C CYS A 148 13.54 -8.01 -0.81
N ASN A 149 13.31 -6.94 -0.05
CA ASN A 149 13.72 -5.57 -0.38
C ASN A 149 13.26 -5.08 -1.77
N VAL A 150 12.27 -5.76 -2.36
CA VAL A 150 11.53 -5.30 -3.54
C VAL A 150 10.81 -4.00 -3.22
N CYS A 151 10.47 -3.90 -1.95
CA CYS A 151 9.50 -2.98 -1.41
C CYS A 151 10.20 -2.22 -0.31
N ARG A 152 10.91 -1.16 -0.72
CA ARG A 152 11.61 -0.30 0.22
C ARG A 152 10.58 0.62 0.86
N PRO A 153 10.54 0.73 2.21
CA PRO A 153 9.82 1.84 2.81
C PRO A 153 10.31 3.12 2.16
N ILE A 154 9.42 4.08 1.98
CA ILE A 154 9.73 5.41 1.44
C ILE A 154 10.70 6.10 2.42
N ASN A 155 11.98 5.75 2.34
CA ASN A 155 13.03 6.70 2.62
C ASN A 155 13.29 7.35 1.26
N ILE A 156 12.55 8.42 0.96
CA ILE A 156 12.90 9.33 -0.14
C ILE A 156 14.25 9.90 0.27
N CYS A 157 15.28 9.21 -0.16
CA CYS A 157 16.67 9.50 0.09
C CYS A 157 17.29 9.16 -1.25
N PHE A 158 17.10 10.10 -2.18
CA PHE A 158 17.70 10.18 -3.49
C PHE A 158 17.56 11.64 -3.95
N ASP A 159 18.47 12.09 -4.80
CA ASP A 159 18.37 13.41 -5.42
C ASP A 159 17.44 13.33 -6.63
N MET A 160 16.46 14.25 -6.72
CA MET A 160 15.53 14.36 -7.86
C MET A 160 16.18 15.01 -9.09
N THR A 161 17.38 15.57 -8.95
CA THR A 161 18.11 16.24 -10.04
C THR A 161 19.61 15.97 -9.96
N GLU A 162 20.25 15.79 -11.11
CA GLU A 162 21.71 15.65 -11.23
C GLU A 162 22.48 16.91 -10.79
N LYS A 163 21.78 18.05 -10.68
CA LYS A 163 22.37 19.33 -10.25
C LYS A 163 22.65 19.40 -8.76
N CYS A 164 22.18 18.44 -7.96
CA CYS A 164 22.31 18.51 -6.50
C CYS A 164 23.77 18.65 -6.04
N SER A 165 24.71 17.98 -6.69
CA SER A 165 26.15 18.14 -6.43
C SER A 165 26.63 19.60 -6.49
N SER A 166 26.08 20.39 -7.43
CA SER A 166 26.39 21.82 -7.59
C SER A 166 25.66 22.74 -6.61
N LEU A 167 24.55 22.25 -6.02
CA LEU A 167 23.69 22.98 -5.08
C LEU A 167 23.95 22.60 -3.62
N LYS A 168 24.96 21.77 -3.34
CA LYS A 168 25.29 21.26 -2.01
C LYS A 168 25.46 22.35 -0.95
N ASN A 169 25.96 23.53 -1.34
CA ASN A 169 26.15 24.64 -0.40
C ASN A 169 24.81 25.29 0.02
N ASN A 170 23.73 25.03 -0.71
CA ASN A 170 22.39 25.57 -0.43
C ASN A 170 21.58 24.72 0.56
N CYS A 171 22.09 23.55 0.98
CA CYS A 171 21.38 22.66 1.89
C CYS A 171 20.95 23.34 3.20
N ASN A 172 21.78 24.25 3.72
CA ASN A 172 21.49 24.95 4.98
C ASN A 172 20.91 26.36 4.79
N ASP A 173 20.70 26.81 3.55
CA ASP A 173 20.06 28.10 3.28
C ASP A 173 18.58 28.05 3.70
N PRO A 174 18.12 28.88 4.66
CA PRO A 174 16.74 28.82 5.16
C PRO A 174 15.67 28.98 4.07
N LYS A 175 15.95 29.73 3.01
CA LYS A 175 15.00 29.97 1.91
C LYS A 175 14.93 28.78 0.96
N LEU A 176 16.02 28.05 0.80
CA LEU A 176 16.12 26.93 -0.14
C LEU A 176 15.98 25.57 0.54
N LYS A 177 16.11 25.49 1.87
CA LYS A 177 16.05 24.26 2.64
C LYS A 177 14.81 23.40 2.34
N PRO A 178 13.58 23.94 2.22
CA PRO A 178 12.42 23.12 1.84
C PRO A 178 12.56 22.48 0.45
N LEU A 179 13.13 23.23 -0.51
CA LEU A 179 13.40 22.74 -1.86
C LEU A 179 14.55 21.73 -1.86
N MET A 180 15.60 21.96 -1.08
CA MET A 180 16.73 21.04 -0.94
C MET A 180 16.32 19.72 -0.24
N GLN A 181 15.41 19.78 0.73
CA GLN A 181 14.82 18.60 1.38
C GLN A 181 13.95 17.77 0.43
N LEU A 182 13.27 18.43 -0.51
CA LEU A 182 12.46 17.76 -1.51
C LEU A 182 13.31 17.16 -2.63
N SER A 183 14.28 17.93 -3.15
CA SER A 183 14.94 17.62 -4.42
C SER A 183 16.39 17.16 -4.31
N CYS A 184 17.09 17.45 -3.20
CA CYS A 184 18.51 17.12 -3.01
C CYS A 184 18.76 16.43 -1.66
N ASN A 185 17.86 15.53 -1.31
CA ASN A 185 17.82 14.88 -0.01
C ASN A 185 19.12 14.11 0.32
N GLU A 186 19.68 13.37 -0.64
CA GLU A 186 20.94 12.63 -0.47
C GLU A 186 22.12 13.58 -0.37
N THR A 187 22.28 14.47 -1.36
CA THR A 187 23.43 15.39 -1.38
C THR A 187 23.49 16.26 -0.13
N CYS A 188 22.34 16.61 0.42
CA CYS A 188 22.22 17.39 1.64
C CYS A 188 22.20 16.57 2.94
N GLY A 189 22.23 15.23 2.86
CA GLY A 189 22.24 14.36 4.03
C GLY A 189 20.95 14.39 4.86
N PHE A 190 19.82 14.78 4.26
CA PHE A 190 18.52 14.85 4.95
C PHE A 190 17.87 13.46 5.14
N CYS A 191 18.41 12.46 4.45
CA CYS A 191 18.11 11.03 4.56
C CYS A 191 18.07 10.45 5.97
N HIS A 192 18.78 11.07 6.91
CA HIS A 192 19.00 10.56 8.26
C HIS A 192 18.45 11.47 9.36
N THR A 193 17.88 12.63 9.00
CA THR A 193 16.99 13.33 9.93
C THR A 193 15.68 12.58 9.94
N GLU A 194 15.51 11.75 10.98
CA GLU A 194 14.49 10.72 11.13
C GLU A 194 13.16 11.06 10.44
N SER A 195 12.65 10.09 9.68
CA SER A 195 11.22 9.91 9.50
C SER A 195 10.55 10.21 10.83
N SER A 196 9.77 11.30 10.90
CA SER A 196 8.98 11.66 12.07
C SER A 196 7.87 10.64 12.31
N THR A 197 8.22 9.38 12.56
CA THR A 197 7.76 8.79 13.81
C THR A 197 8.42 9.62 14.89
N VAL A 198 7.64 10.46 15.54
CA VAL A 198 7.98 10.93 16.88
C VAL A 198 8.28 9.66 17.69
N LYS A 199 9.56 9.26 17.79
CA LYS A 199 10.02 8.48 18.92
C LYS A 199 9.80 9.41 20.09
N PRO A 200 8.87 9.11 21.02
CA PRO A 200 8.92 9.80 22.29
C PRO A 200 10.33 9.55 22.82
N ASN A 201 11.01 10.62 23.23
CA ASN A 201 12.26 10.49 23.94
C ASN A 201 11.96 9.80 25.28
N TRP A 202 11.95 8.47 25.27
CA TRP A 202 11.81 7.67 26.47
C TRP A 202 13.19 7.68 27.12
N ILE A 203 13.37 8.56 28.10
CA ILE A 203 14.51 8.47 29.01
C ILE A 203 14.48 7.04 29.56
N ASP A 204 15.61 6.35 29.47
CA ASP A 204 15.92 4.92 29.74
C ASP A 204 15.15 4.25 30.91
N HIS A 205 14.61 5.03 31.84
CA HIS A 205 13.77 4.57 32.96
C HIS A 205 12.27 4.37 32.63
N GLN A 206 11.79 4.72 31.43
CA GLN A 206 10.36 4.74 31.10
C GLN A 206 9.95 3.78 29.98
N CYS A 207 10.87 2.95 29.49
CA CYS A 207 10.58 1.91 28.51
C CYS A 207 10.01 0.65 29.18
N VAL A 208 8.83 0.78 29.77
CA VAL A 208 8.10 -0.34 30.36
C VAL A 208 6.69 -0.41 29.81
N ASP A 209 6.21 -1.63 29.62
CA ASP A 209 4.82 -1.84 29.28
C ASP A 209 3.94 -1.47 30.48
N ALA A 210 2.88 -0.71 30.21
CA ALA A 210 1.91 -0.29 31.21
C ALA A 210 0.80 -1.33 31.45
N ASP A 211 0.71 -2.37 30.62
CA ASP A 211 -0.29 -3.44 30.73
C ASP A 211 0.37 -4.82 30.65
N SER A 212 -0.06 -5.75 31.49
CA SER A 212 0.45 -7.12 31.51
C SER A 212 0.12 -7.92 30.25
N ARG A 213 -0.87 -7.48 29.47
CA ARG A 213 -1.29 -8.12 28.21
C ARG A 213 -0.48 -7.69 27.00
N CYS A 214 0.47 -6.76 27.16
CA CYS A 214 1.27 -6.22 26.07
C CYS A 214 2.00 -7.30 25.26
N ALA A 215 2.53 -8.34 25.91
CA ALA A 215 3.16 -9.47 25.22
C ALA A 215 2.18 -10.24 24.32
N ILE A 216 0.95 -10.44 24.80
CA ILE A 216 -0.12 -11.13 24.05
C ILE A 216 -0.57 -10.25 22.88
N TRP A 217 -0.78 -8.96 23.09
CA TRP A 217 -1.20 -8.05 22.02
C TRP A 217 -0.13 -7.87 20.94
N ALA A 218 1.14 -7.81 21.33
CA ALA A 218 2.25 -7.81 20.38
C ALA A 218 2.28 -9.10 19.55
N ALA A 219 2.11 -10.27 20.20
CA ALA A 219 2.03 -11.56 19.51
C ALA A 219 0.82 -11.65 18.55
N ASN A 220 -0.28 -10.97 18.85
CA ASN A 220 -1.48 -10.89 18.01
C ASN A 220 -1.43 -9.77 16.95
N GLY A 221 -0.29 -9.08 16.78
CA GLY A 221 -0.09 -8.09 15.72
C GLY A 221 -0.73 -6.72 15.97
N PHE A 222 -1.08 -6.39 17.22
CA PHE A 222 -1.78 -5.14 17.54
C PHE A 222 -0.85 -3.93 17.39
N CYS A 223 0.45 -4.12 17.57
CA CYS A 223 1.47 -3.08 17.40
C CYS A 223 1.52 -2.48 15.98
N THR A 224 1.04 -3.21 14.97
CA THR A 224 1.04 -2.79 13.57
C THR A 224 -0.35 -2.44 13.05
N ASN A 225 -1.40 -2.61 13.86
CA ASN A 225 -2.78 -2.38 13.47
C ASN A 225 -3.22 -0.96 13.87
N SER A 226 -3.66 -0.17 12.89
CA SER A 226 -4.07 1.22 13.06
C SER A 226 -5.28 1.42 14.00
N PHE A 227 -6.09 0.37 14.19
CA PHE A 227 -7.24 0.38 15.11
C PHE A 227 -6.82 0.40 16.59
N TYR A 228 -5.64 -0.14 16.91
CA TYR A 228 -5.17 -0.33 18.29
C TYR A 228 -4.14 0.71 18.74
N LYS A 229 -4.10 1.89 18.11
CA LYS A 229 -3.13 2.97 18.41
C LYS A 229 -3.00 3.33 19.90
N SER A 230 -4.09 3.26 20.67
CA SER A 230 -4.06 3.53 22.12
C SER A 230 -3.31 2.44 22.89
N LEU A 231 -3.46 1.17 22.50
CA LEU A 231 -2.74 0.03 23.07
C LEU A 231 -1.26 0.08 22.72
N VAL A 232 -0.93 0.50 21.50
CA VAL A 232 0.46 0.71 21.05
C VAL A 232 1.20 1.70 21.96
N LYS A 233 0.54 2.75 22.44
CA LYS A 233 1.12 3.70 23.40
C LYS A 233 1.37 3.10 24.80
N ASN A 234 0.57 2.12 25.21
CA ASN A 234 0.68 1.48 26.52
C ASN A 234 1.69 0.32 26.53
N CYS A 235 2.11 -0.14 25.35
CA CYS A 235 3.00 -1.29 25.19
C CYS A 235 4.29 -0.91 24.46
N PRO A 236 5.00 0.16 24.84
CA PRO A 236 6.12 0.67 24.06
C PRO A 236 7.26 -0.35 23.97
N LYS A 237 7.48 -1.16 25.01
CA LYS A 237 8.52 -2.21 25.03
C LYS A 237 8.10 -3.44 24.22
N SER A 238 6.89 -3.97 24.46
CA SER A 238 6.38 -5.13 23.70
C SER A 238 6.20 -4.81 22.21
N CYS A 239 5.88 -3.56 21.86
CA CYS A 239 5.77 -3.09 20.48
C CYS A 239 7.09 -2.58 19.88
N ARG A 240 8.21 -2.66 20.61
CA ARG A 240 9.55 -2.26 20.14
C ARG A 240 9.60 -0.79 19.67
N LEU A 241 8.87 0.08 20.34
CA LEU A 241 8.86 1.53 20.14
C LEU A 241 9.92 2.22 21.00
N CYS A 242 10.33 1.52 22.04
CA CYS A 242 11.60 1.52 22.72
C CYS A 242 11.94 0.03 22.96
#